data_AF-A0A0Q4KEA5-F1
#
_entry.id   AF-A0A0Q4KEA5-F1
#
_cell.length_a   1.000
_cell.length_b   1.000
_cell.length_c   1.000
_cell.angle_alpha   90.00
_cell.angle_beta   90.00
_cell.angle_gamma   90.00
#
_symmetry.space_group_name_H-M   'P 1'
#
loop_
_entity.id
_entity.type
_entity.pdbx_description
1 polymer ?
#
loop_
_entity_poly.entity_id
_entity_poly.type
_entity_poly.pdbx_seq_one_letter_code
_entity_poly.pdbx_strand_id
1 'polypeptide(L)' 'MASLYIKDERTGALVDQLARLRGVSKTEAVRSAVEAELARSRRATTPRERLEDFYRRYPLPESSGLPADKAFFDELSGDL' A
#
# COMPACT_ATOMS: atom_id res chain seq x y z
N MET A 1 5.62 -5.82 26.56
CA MET A 1 5.47 -4.49 25.94
C MET A 1 6.84 -4.03 25.48
N ALA A 2 7.05 -3.79 24.19
CA ALA A 2 8.28 -3.15 23.73
C ALA A 2 8.16 -1.63 23.94
N SER A 3 9.12 -1.02 24.61
CA SER A 3 9.18 0.43 24.77
C SER A 3 10.02 1.06 23.66
N LEU A 4 9.50 2.10 23.01
CA LEU A 4 10.26 2.94 22.10
C LEU A 4 10.80 4.12 22.90
N TYR A 5 12.13 4.19 23.06
CA TYR A 5 12.80 5.27 23.76
C TYR A 5 13.63 6.11 22.78
N ILE A 6 13.34 7.41 22.73
CA ILE A 6 13.97 8.36 21.80
C ILE A 6 14.73 9.40 22.60
N LYS A 7 16.06 9.42 22.44
CA LYS A 7 16.99 10.39 23.07
C LYS A 7 17.26 11.60 22.14
N ASP A 8 16.19 12.16 21.60
CA ASP A 8 16.26 13.36 20.75
C ASP A 8 15.19 14.35 21.17
N GLU A 9 15.63 15.51 21.67
CA GLU A 9 14.75 16.55 22.22
C GLU A 9 13.81 17.12 21.14
N ARG A 10 14.32 17.26 19.92
CA ARG A 10 13.53 17.78 18.79
C ARG A 10 12.38 16.85 18.44
N THR A 11 12.64 15.55 18.37
CA THR A 11 11.61 14.53 18.12
C THR A 11 10.57 14.53 19.24
N GLY A 12 10.99 14.64 20.50
CA GLY A 12 10.08 14.79 21.63
C GLY A 12 9.15 15.99 21.49
N ALA A 13 9.70 17.17 21.13
CA ALA A 13 8.92 18.38 20.92
C ALA A 13 7.90 18.25 19.77
N LEU A 14 8.28 17.61 18.67
CA LEU A 14 7.39 17.36 17.53
C LEU A 14 6.24 16.42 17.88
N VAL A 15 6.53 15.32 18.60
CA VAL A 15 5.51 14.39 19.08
C VAL A 15 4.55 15.09 20.05
N ASP A 16 5.06 15.95 20.93
CA ASP A 16 4.25 16.72 21.86
C ASP A 16 3.31 17.69 21.14
N GLN A 17 3.82 18.40 20.14
CA GLN A 17 3.02 19.29 19.32
C GLN A 17 1.91 18.54 18.59
N LEU A 18 2.23 17.38 17.98
CA LEU A 18 1.26 16.56 17.28
C LEU A 18 0.19 15.99 18.20
N ALA A 19 0.60 15.52 19.38
CA ALA A 19 -0.30 15.00 20.40
C ALA A 19 -1.29 16.07 20.89
N ARG A 20 -0.79 17.29 21.16
CA ARG A 20 -1.63 18.44 21.54
C ARG A 20 -2.60 18.84 20.43
N LEU A 21 -2.11 18.92 19.19
CA LEU A 21 -2.93 19.28 18.03
C LEU A 21 -4.08 18.30 17.81
N ARG A 22 -3.85 17.01 18.06
CA ARG A 22 -4.84 15.94 17.87
C ARG A 22 -5.66 15.63 19.13
N GLY A 23 -5.30 16.18 20.29
CA GLY A 23 -5.96 15.87 21.57
C GLY A 23 -5.77 14.41 22.01
N VAL A 24 -4.63 13.79 21.68
CA VAL A 24 -4.34 12.38 21.99
C VAL A 24 -3.04 12.23 22.80
N SER A 25 -2.75 11.03 23.30
CA SER A 25 -1.48 10.76 23.98
C SER A 25 -0.29 10.79 23.00
N LYS A 26 0.93 11.01 23.51
CA LYS A 26 2.16 10.94 22.71
C LYS A 26 2.31 9.60 22.00
N THR A 27 1.95 8.51 22.67
CA THR A 27 1.98 7.15 22.10
C THR A 27 1.00 7.00 20.93
N GLU A 28 -0.23 7.51 21.06
CA GLU A 28 -1.23 7.50 19.99
C GLU A 28 -0.81 8.40 18.81
N ALA A 29 -0.22 9.57 19.11
CA ALA A 29 0.30 10.48 18.10
C ALA A 29 1.41 9.81 17.27
N VAL A 30 2.38 9.14 17.92
CA VAL A 30 3.43 8.38 17.24
C VAL A 30 2.85 7.25 16.41
N ARG A 31 1.95 6.44 16.99
CA ARG A 31 1.34 5.31 16.27
C ARG A 31 0.65 5.76 14.99
N SER A 32 -0.27 6.72 15.11
CA SER A 32 -1.05 7.23 13.98
C SER A 32 -0.18 7.94 12.93
N ALA A 33 0.90 8.62 13.33
CA ALA A 33 1.85 9.21 12.40
C ALA A 33 2.61 8.16 11.58
N VAL A 34 3.11 7.12 12.26
CA VAL A 34 3.84 6.01 11.62
C VAL A 34 2.92 5.21 10.71
N GLU A 35 1.71 4.88 11.13
CA GLU A 35 0.71 4.20 10.30
C GLU A 35 0.41 4.99 9.03
N ALA A 36 0.20 6.30 9.15
CA ALA A 36 -0.08 7.16 8.01
C ALA A 36 1.12 7.25 7.05
N GLU A 37 2.35 7.31 7.57
CA GLU A 37 3.54 7.33 6.73
C GLU A 37 3.75 6.00 6.00
N LEU A 38 3.64 4.87 6.71
CA LEU A 38 3.69 3.55 6.09
C LEU A 38 2.62 3.38 5.00
N ALA A 39 1.42 3.89 5.23
CA ALA A 39 0.37 3.90 4.22
C ALA A 39 0.74 4.76 2.99
N ARG A 40 1.35 5.93 3.19
CA ARG A 40 1.87 6.78 2.10
C ARG A 40 3.00 6.09 1.34
N SER A 41 3.95 5.47 2.03
CA SER A 41 5.04 4.72 1.39
C SER A 41 4.54 3.50 0.63
N ARG A 42 3.50 2.80 1.13
CA ARG A 42 2.82 1.72 0.38
C ARG A 42 2.00 2.23 -0.82
N ARG A 43 1.57 3.49 -0.82
CA ARG A 43 0.99 4.12 -2.02
C ARG A 43 2.06 4.48 -3.05
N ALA A 44 3.33 4.57 -2.65
CA ALA A 44 4.46 4.72 -3.56
C ALA A 44 4.84 3.40 -4.26
N THR A 45 4.24 2.26 -3.86
CA THR A 45 4.31 1.02 -4.63
C THR A 45 3.74 1.28 -6.02
N THR A 46 4.60 1.17 -7.03
CA THR A 46 4.25 1.45 -8.42
C THR A 46 3.12 0.52 -8.87
N PRO A 47 2.30 0.93 -9.87
CA PRO A 47 1.28 0.05 -10.43
C PRO A 47 1.83 -1.34 -10.83
N ARG A 48 3.08 -1.39 -11.31
CA ARG A 48 3.80 -2.63 -11.65
C ARG A 48 3.99 -3.54 -10.43
N GLU A 49 4.52 -3.03 -9.33
CA GLU A 49 4.76 -3.82 -8.11
C GLU A 49 3.45 -4.35 -7.51
N ARG A 50 2.35 -3.59 -7.62
CA ARG A 50 1.02 -4.09 -7.20
C ARG A 50 0.53 -5.24 -8.07
N LEU A 51 0.76 -5.17 -9.38
CA LEU A 51 0.40 -6.23 -10.33
C LEU A 51 1.25 -7.48 -10.10
N GLU A 52 2.55 -7.33 -9.83
CA GLU A 52 3.42 -8.46 -9.48
C GLU A 52 2.98 -9.16 -8.19
N ASP A 53 2.62 -8.41 -7.14
CA ASP A 53 2.08 -8.97 -5.91
C ASP A 53 0.70 -9.62 -6.10
N PHE A 54 -0.11 -9.10 -7.02
CA PHE A 54 -1.37 -9.73 -7.41
C PHE A 54 -1.13 -11.07 -8.11
N TYR A 55 -0.29 -11.12 -9.16
CA TYR A 55 0.01 -12.35 -9.88
C TYR A 55 0.74 -13.40 -9.03
N ARG A 56 1.49 -12.98 -8.01
CA ARG A 56 2.09 -13.91 -7.04
C ARG A 56 1.05 -14.61 -6.17
N ARG A 57 0.01 -13.89 -5.77
CA ARG A 57 -1.10 -14.44 -4.97
C ARG A 57 -2.10 -15.23 -5.82
N TYR A 58 -2.25 -14.83 -7.07
CA TYR A 58 -3.19 -15.40 -8.03
C TYR A 58 -2.43 -15.69 -9.34
N PRO A 59 -1.68 -16.81 -9.41
CA PRO A 59 -0.91 -17.15 -10.59
C PRO A 59 -1.83 -17.30 -11.79
N LEU A 60 -1.38 -16.80 -12.94
CA LEU A 60 -2.08 -17.00 -14.20
C LEU A 60 -2.17 -18.50 -14.51
N PRO A 61 -3.27 -18.96 -15.10
CA PRO A 61 -3.35 -20.31 -15.65
C PRO A 61 -2.29 -20.50 -16.75
N GLU A 62 -2.01 -21.75 -17.07
CA GLU A 62 -1.12 -22.07 -18.19
C GLU A 62 -1.60 -21.39 -19.48
N SER A 63 -0.64 -20.97 -20.31
CA SER A 63 -0.94 -20.37 -21.60
C SER A 63 -1.76 -21.35 -22.44
N SER A 64 -2.91 -20.91 -22.93
CA SER A 64 -3.76 -21.73 -23.81
C SER A 64 -3.08 -22.06 -25.13
N GLY A 65 -2.03 -21.33 -25.52
CA GLY A 65 -1.34 -21.46 -26.80
C GLY A 65 -2.20 -21.06 -28.02
N LEU A 66 -3.45 -20.65 -27.80
CA LEU A 66 -4.36 -20.21 -28.84
C LEU A 66 -4.15 -18.71 -29.11
N PRO A 67 -4.14 -18.28 -30.39
CA PRO A 67 -4.04 -16.88 -30.72
C PRO A 67 -5.30 -16.13 -30.24
N ALA A 68 -5.11 -15.07 -29.46
CA ALA A 68 -6.15 -14.10 -29.16
C ALA A 68 -6.19 -13.05 -30.27
N ASP A 69 -6.60 -13.47 -31.47
CA ASP A 69 -6.67 -12.62 -32.66
C ASP A 69 -8.04 -11.94 -32.82
N LYS A 70 -8.23 -11.22 -33.93
CA LYS A 70 -9.48 -10.51 -34.20
C LYS A 70 -10.68 -11.47 -34.28
N ALA A 71 -10.53 -12.64 -34.87
CA ALA A 71 -11.63 -13.60 -34.98
C ALA A 71 -12.09 -14.09 -33.60
N PHE A 72 -11.12 -14.35 -32.69
CA PHE A 72 -11.43 -14.68 -31.30
C PHE A 72 -12.23 -13.56 -30.60
N PHE A 73 -11.83 -12.30 -30.76
CA PHE A 73 -12.54 -11.19 -30.12
C PHE A 73 -13.89 -10.87 -30.78
N ASP A 74 -14.01 -11.06 -32.10
CA ASP A 74 -15.27 -10.88 -32.83
C ASP A 74 -16.32 -11.89 -32.31
N GLU A 75 -15.95 -13.18 -32.18
CA GLU A 75 -16.79 -14.23 -31.57
C GLU A 75 -17.19 -13.88 -30.12
N LEU A 76 -16.22 -13.41 -29.31
CA LEU A 76 -16.47 -13.05 -27.90
C LEU A 76 -17.40 -11.84 -27.75
N SER A 77 -17.32 -10.90 -28.68
CA SER A 77 -18.14 -9.67 -28.66
C SER A 77 -19.58 -9.89 -29.15
N GLY A 78 -19.89 -11.09 -29.67
CA GLY A 78 -21.22 -11.48 -30.12
C GLY A 78 -21.58 -11.05 -31.54
N ASP A 79 -20.57 -10.77 -32.38
CA ASP A 79 -20.67 -10.22 -33.73
C ASP A 79 -21.41 -8.85 -33.81
N LEU A 80 -20.79 -7.88 -34.50
CA LEU A 80 -21.46 -6.65 -34.97
C LEU A 80 -21.85 -6.81 -36.43
#